data_AF-A0A3R9M9G3-F1
#
_entry.id   AF-A0A3R9M9G3-F1
#
_cell.length_a   1.000
_cell.length_b   1.000
_cell.length_c   1.000
_cell.angle_alpha   90.00
_cell.angle_beta   90.00
_cell.angle_gamma   90.00
#
_symmetry.space_group_name_H-M   'P 1'
#
loop_
_entity.id
_entity.type
_entity.pdbx_description
1 polymer ?
#
loop_
_entity_poly.entity_id
_entity_poly.type
_entity_poly.pdbx_seq_one_letter_code
_entity_poly.pdbx_strand_id
1 'polypeptide(L)'
;MEIQVFVRCLLLIKKFIVLVFVLVTVFVLFYRNGIALDSLGFHFENPFKSAIDVPVAYSQVDSNNNGVADPIDIVVAARQEVKQRTKYESNYYAGGYPPENEGVCTDVIWRGLLGADIYLKDLMDEDIKQNINVYPRVNGKPDPNIDFRRVPNQYVFLERFTSSLTTELIPYDIDNLIEWQPGDIVVFLDGYHHIAIVSDKRAKDGTPYVIHNNPPFAAEVKLTSMTTPIAGHYRWEY
;
A
#
# COMPACT_ATOMS: atom_id res chain seq x y z
N MET A 1 27.82 -61.00 13.06
CA MET A 1 26.97 -60.76 11.86
C MET A 1 25.68 -60.02 12.21
N GLU A 2 25.02 -60.36 13.33
CA GLU A 2 23.73 -59.77 13.73
C GLU A 2 23.75 -58.26 14.07
N ILE A 3 24.79 -57.77 14.75
CA ILE A 3 24.88 -56.35 15.14
C ILE A 3 24.98 -55.41 13.92
N GLN A 4 25.70 -55.83 12.87
CA GLN A 4 25.82 -55.03 11.64
C GLN A 4 24.51 -54.96 10.86
N VAL A 5 23.70 -56.02 10.89
CA VAL A 5 22.36 -56.03 10.29
C VAL A 5 21.41 -55.10 11.06
N PHE A 6 21.47 -55.14 12.40
CA PHE A 6 20.66 -54.27 13.26
C PHE A 6 20.98 -52.78 13.06
N VAL A 7 22.26 -52.40 13.02
CA VAL A 7 22.68 -51.01 12.79
C VAL A 7 22.28 -50.51 11.41
N ARG A 8 22.39 -51.34 10.36
CA ARG A 8 21.94 -50.98 9.01
C ARG A 8 20.42 -50.80 8.94
N CYS A 9 19.66 -51.65 9.62
CA CYS A 9 18.20 -51.53 9.71
C CYS A 9 17.79 -50.23 10.42
N LEU A 10 18.43 -49.89 11.54
CA LEU A 10 18.18 -48.65 12.27
C LEU A 10 18.50 -47.39 11.44
N LEU A 11 19.58 -47.43 10.66
CA LEU A 11 19.96 -46.34 9.75
C LEU A 11 18.96 -46.18 8.59
N LEU A 12 18.43 -47.28 8.05
CA LEU A 12 17.40 -47.24 7.01
C LEU A 12 16.08 -46.67 7.55
N ILE A 13 15.68 -47.07 8.75
CA ILE A 13 14.50 -46.53 9.43
C ILE A 13 14.66 -45.02 9.68
N LYS A 14 15.81 -44.57 10.18
CA LYS A 14 16.08 -43.12 10.36
C LYS A 14 16.01 -42.35 9.05
N LYS A 15 16.61 -42.87 7.97
CA LYS A 15 16.54 -42.23 6.64
C LYS A 15 15.11 -42.17 6.11
N PHE A 16 14.33 -43.22 6.31
CA PHE A 16 12.92 -43.26 5.92
C PHE A 16 12.08 -42.24 6.71
N ILE A 17 12.27 -42.14 8.02
CA ILE A 17 11.58 -41.15 8.87
C ILE A 17 11.93 -39.73 8.42
N VAL A 18 13.20 -39.44 8.16
CA VAL A 18 13.63 -38.11 7.66
C VAL A 18 13.01 -37.83 6.29
N LEU A 19 13.01 -38.80 5.37
CA LEU A 19 12.39 -38.65 4.05
C LEU A 19 10.89 -38.38 4.15
N VAL A 20 10.17 -39.13 4.99
CA VAL A 20 8.73 -38.92 5.23
C VAL A 20 8.49 -37.55 5.85
N PHE A 21 9.29 -37.12 6.83
CA PHE A 21 9.17 -35.79 7.41
C PHE A 21 9.37 -34.69 6.36
N VAL A 22 10.40 -34.79 5.52
CA VAL A 22 10.63 -33.86 4.40
C VAL A 22 9.45 -33.86 3.44
N LEU A 23 8.94 -35.03 3.05
CA LEU A 23 7.79 -35.14 2.14
C LEU A 23 6.52 -34.56 2.75
N VAL A 24 6.27 -34.75 4.04
CA VAL A 24 5.13 -34.14 4.75
C VAL A 24 5.32 -32.63 4.87
N THR A 25 6.51 -32.13 5.18
CA THR A 25 6.79 -30.69 5.23
C THR A 25 6.59 -30.05 3.85
N VAL A 26 7.13 -30.66 2.79
CA VAL A 26 6.92 -30.22 1.41
C VAL A 26 5.42 -30.29 1.06
N PHE A 27 4.74 -31.39 1.39
CA PHE A 27 3.31 -31.50 1.15
C PHE A 27 2.53 -30.41 1.91
N VAL A 28 2.82 -30.12 3.17
CA VAL A 28 2.14 -29.03 3.92
C VAL A 28 2.43 -27.65 3.31
N LEU A 29 3.65 -27.41 2.84
CA LEU A 29 4.04 -26.15 2.20
C LEU A 29 3.41 -25.96 0.82
N PHE A 30 3.17 -27.04 0.07
CA PHE A 30 2.78 -26.97 -1.35
C PHE A 30 1.39 -27.56 -1.67
N TYR A 31 0.77 -28.32 -0.78
CA TYR A 31 -0.57 -28.88 -0.97
C TYR A 31 -1.63 -27.79 -0.80
N ARG A 32 -2.51 -27.66 -1.81
CA ARG A 32 -3.55 -26.61 -1.89
C ARG A 32 -3.00 -25.20 -1.63
N ASN A 33 -1.89 -24.82 -2.27
CA ASN A 33 -1.34 -23.46 -2.18
C ASN A 33 -1.04 -22.94 -0.76
N GLY A 34 -0.83 -23.81 0.24
CA GLY A 34 -0.46 -23.36 1.58
C GLY A 34 -1.60 -22.80 2.44
N ILE A 35 -2.87 -23.17 2.18
CA ILE A 35 -4.06 -22.74 2.96
C ILE A 35 -3.85 -22.83 4.49
N ALA A 36 -3.13 -23.85 4.97
CA ALA A 36 -2.85 -24.01 6.40
C ALA A 36 -1.93 -22.91 6.97
N LEU A 37 -1.01 -22.38 6.15
CA LEU A 37 -0.10 -21.29 6.49
C LEU A 37 -0.75 -19.92 6.27
N ASP A 38 -1.58 -19.78 5.24
CA ASP A 38 -2.39 -18.57 5.03
C ASP A 38 -3.36 -18.34 6.20
N SER A 39 -3.98 -19.41 6.74
CA SER A 39 -4.81 -19.34 7.96
C SER A 39 -4.03 -18.94 9.22
N LEU A 40 -2.70 -19.04 9.20
CA LEU A 40 -1.79 -18.67 10.29
C LEU A 40 -1.08 -17.33 10.02
N GLY A 41 -1.42 -16.62 8.93
CA GLY A 41 -0.85 -15.33 8.56
C GLY A 41 0.54 -15.39 7.92
N PHE A 42 1.00 -16.57 7.50
CA PHE A 42 2.26 -16.75 6.77
C PHE A 42 2.00 -16.88 5.27
N HIS A 43 2.17 -15.78 4.54
CA HIS A 43 2.11 -15.80 3.07
C HIS A 43 3.47 -16.20 2.49
N PHE A 44 3.60 -17.45 2.04
CA PHE A 44 4.78 -17.93 1.32
C PHE A 44 4.55 -17.81 -0.19
N GLU A 45 5.24 -16.88 -0.85
CA GLU A 45 5.26 -16.83 -2.31
C GLU A 45 6.06 -18.01 -2.87
N ASN A 46 5.48 -18.77 -3.81
CA ASN A 46 6.16 -19.89 -4.44
C ASN A 46 7.44 -19.39 -5.16
N PRO A 47 8.64 -19.87 -4.78
CA PRO A 47 9.89 -19.39 -5.37
C PRO A 47 10.02 -19.72 -6.87
N PHE A 48 9.26 -20.70 -7.37
CA PHE A 48 9.32 -21.18 -8.76
C PHE A 48 8.30 -20.51 -9.70
N LYS A 49 7.39 -19.68 -9.20
CA LYS A 49 6.43 -18.95 -10.05
C LYS A 49 7.08 -17.66 -10.54
N SER A 50 7.09 -17.45 -11.86
CA SER A 50 7.57 -16.21 -12.48
C SER A 50 6.70 -15.04 -12.06
N ALA A 51 7.32 -13.88 -11.83
CA ALA A 51 6.59 -12.64 -11.61
C ALA A 51 5.78 -12.30 -12.88
N ILE A 52 4.54 -11.86 -12.69
CA ILE A 52 3.78 -11.30 -13.80
C ILE A 52 4.26 -9.87 -14.09
N ASP A 53 4.34 -9.54 -15.37
CA ASP A 53 4.70 -8.20 -15.82
C ASP A 53 3.42 -7.42 -16.11
N VAL A 54 3.19 -6.36 -15.36
CA VAL A 54 2.00 -5.51 -15.49
C VAL A 54 2.39 -4.30 -16.35
N PRO A 55 1.71 -4.03 -17.47
CA PRO A 55 2.05 -2.90 -18.32
C PRO A 55 2.06 -1.56 -17.59
N VAL A 56 3.02 -0.72 -17.96
CA VAL A 56 3.05 0.69 -17.58
C VAL A 56 1.96 1.43 -18.35
N ALA A 57 0.97 1.95 -17.63
CA ALA A 57 -0.17 2.67 -18.19
C ALA A 57 -0.40 4.05 -17.56
N TYR A 58 0.55 4.55 -16.78
CA TYR A 58 0.47 5.88 -16.16
C TYR A 58 0.92 7.01 -17.10
N SER A 59 0.44 8.22 -16.80
CA SER A 59 0.79 9.45 -17.52
C SER A 59 2.30 9.70 -17.54
N GLN A 60 2.83 10.10 -18.69
CA GLN A 60 4.24 10.52 -18.82
C GLN A 60 4.40 12.04 -18.73
N VAL A 61 3.36 12.75 -18.27
CA VAL A 61 3.42 14.20 -18.01
C VAL A 61 4.45 14.46 -16.90
N ASP A 62 5.25 15.50 -17.11
CA ASP A 62 6.26 16.04 -16.20
C ASP A 62 5.97 17.54 -16.10
N SER A 63 5.08 17.91 -15.19
CA SER A 63 4.58 19.29 -15.08
C SER A 63 5.61 20.22 -14.45
N ASN A 64 6.45 19.69 -13.56
CA ASN A 64 7.50 20.45 -12.88
C ASN A 64 8.81 20.54 -13.71
N ASN A 65 8.89 19.85 -14.86
CA ASN A 65 10.02 19.80 -15.79
C ASN A 65 11.33 19.33 -15.15
N ASN A 66 11.26 18.39 -14.21
CA ASN A 66 12.44 17.86 -13.52
C ASN A 66 13.07 16.64 -14.22
N GLY A 67 12.45 16.15 -15.31
CA GLY A 67 12.89 14.98 -16.06
C GLY A 67 12.30 13.65 -15.57
N VAL A 68 11.34 13.68 -14.65
CA VAL A 68 10.63 12.54 -14.08
C VAL A 68 9.13 12.78 -14.25
N ALA A 69 8.38 11.74 -14.64
CA ALA A 69 6.93 11.87 -14.77
C ALA A 69 6.28 12.11 -13.40
N ASP A 70 5.26 12.96 -13.33
CA ASP A 70 4.58 13.37 -12.10
C ASP A 70 4.08 12.17 -11.25
N PRO A 71 3.51 11.07 -11.81
CA PRO A 71 3.15 9.89 -11.02
C PRO A 71 4.33 9.28 -10.26
N ILE A 72 5.53 9.32 -10.85
CA ILE A 72 6.75 8.79 -10.24
C ILE A 72 7.32 9.79 -9.23
N ASP A 73 7.23 11.09 -9.48
CA ASP A 73 7.59 12.11 -8.48
C ASP A 73 6.79 11.95 -7.20
N ILE A 74 5.47 11.71 -7.31
CA ILE A 74 4.60 11.45 -6.16
C ILE A 74 5.11 10.28 -5.33
N VAL A 75 5.45 9.18 -6.00
CA VAL A 75 5.94 7.97 -5.35
C VAL A 75 7.33 8.17 -4.73
N VAL A 76 8.23 8.89 -5.42
CA VAL A 76 9.58 9.20 -4.94
C VAL A 76 9.54 10.10 -3.71
N ALA A 77 8.67 11.11 -3.70
CA ALA A 77 8.46 12.02 -2.59
C ALA A 77 7.83 11.28 -1.40
N ALA A 78 6.74 10.54 -1.61
CA ALA A 78 6.11 9.73 -0.57
C ALA A 78 7.08 8.70 0.06
N ARG A 79 7.95 8.11 -0.75
CA ARG A 79 8.94 7.12 -0.29
C ARG A 79 10.01 7.73 0.63
N GLN A 80 10.21 9.05 0.63
CA GLN A 80 11.12 9.68 1.59
C GLN A 80 10.65 9.44 3.04
N GLU A 81 9.34 9.40 3.27
CA GLU A 81 8.76 9.11 4.59
C GLU A 81 9.23 7.74 5.11
N VAL A 82 9.24 6.73 4.24
CA VAL A 82 9.69 5.38 4.56
C VAL A 82 11.19 5.35 4.84
N LYS A 83 11.99 6.06 4.05
CA LYS A 83 13.45 6.15 4.23
C LYS A 83 13.82 6.82 5.55
N GLN A 84 13.09 7.88 5.91
CA GLN A 84 13.29 8.63 7.15
C GLN A 84 12.69 7.92 8.36
N ARG A 85 11.83 6.91 8.13
CA ARG A 85 11.02 6.26 9.15
C ARG A 85 10.20 7.29 9.92
N THR A 86 9.52 8.18 9.20
CA THR A 86 8.67 9.23 9.75
C THR A 86 7.79 8.65 10.85
N LYS A 87 7.89 9.20 12.06
CA LYS A 87 7.18 8.69 13.23
C LYS A 87 5.69 8.97 13.09
N TYR A 88 4.87 8.01 13.48
CA TYR A 88 3.43 8.26 13.58
C TYR A 88 3.15 9.19 14.77
N GLU A 89 2.68 10.41 14.50
CA GLU A 89 2.28 11.40 15.51
C GLU A 89 1.03 12.16 15.05
N SER A 90 -0.06 12.00 15.80
CA SER A 90 -1.37 12.57 15.46
C SER A 90 -1.64 13.88 16.22
N ASN A 91 -0.78 14.88 16.01
CA ASN A 91 -0.92 16.20 16.62
C ASN A 91 -1.62 17.22 15.69
N TYR A 92 -2.09 18.29 16.31
CA TYR A 92 -2.58 19.50 15.63
C TYR A 92 -1.43 20.49 15.47
N TYR A 93 -1.24 21.05 14.28
CA TYR A 93 -0.16 21.99 13.98
C TYR A 93 -0.74 23.32 13.49
N ALA A 94 -0.25 24.44 14.01
CA ALA A 94 -0.56 25.74 13.44
C ALA A 94 0.05 25.83 12.02
N GLY A 95 -0.74 26.25 11.03
CA GLY A 95 -0.37 26.18 9.61
C GLY A 95 -0.64 24.81 8.97
N GLY A 96 -0.98 23.81 9.78
CA GLY A 96 -1.42 22.48 9.37
C GLY A 96 -0.33 21.47 9.03
N TYR A 97 0.90 21.91 8.78
CA TYR A 97 2.00 21.02 8.39
C TYR A 97 2.77 20.48 9.61
N PRO A 98 2.89 19.15 9.78
CA PRO A 98 3.80 18.56 10.75
C PRO A 98 5.27 18.79 10.39
N PRO A 99 6.19 18.73 11.38
CA PRO A 99 7.62 18.59 11.14
C PRO A 99 7.95 17.40 10.22
N GLU A 100 9.07 17.46 9.51
CA GLU A 100 9.47 16.43 8.53
C GLU A 100 9.55 15.01 9.12
N ASN A 101 9.99 14.88 10.37
CA ASN A 101 10.23 13.60 11.01
C ASN A 101 8.98 12.96 11.65
N GLU A 102 7.81 13.60 11.56
CA GLU A 102 6.57 13.08 12.11
C GLU A 102 5.35 13.35 11.21
N GLY A 103 4.25 12.64 11.45
CA GLY A 103 3.01 12.79 10.70
C GLY A 103 2.09 11.58 10.82
N VAL A 104 1.03 11.57 10.02
CA VAL A 104 0.06 10.47 9.89
C VAL A 104 -0.10 10.07 8.43
N CYS A 105 -1.03 9.16 8.13
CA CYS A 105 -1.27 8.65 6.77
C CYS A 105 -1.58 9.74 5.74
N THR A 106 -2.38 10.75 6.10
CA THR A 106 -2.71 11.89 5.23
C THR A 106 -1.50 12.80 4.94
N ASP A 107 -0.47 12.75 5.79
CA ASP A 107 0.75 13.52 5.57
C ASP A 107 1.64 12.92 4.47
N VAL A 108 1.60 11.60 4.30
CA VAL A 108 2.22 10.92 3.15
C VAL A 108 1.60 11.41 1.85
N ILE A 109 0.29 11.69 1.84
CA ILE A 109 -0.44 12.09 0.63
C ILE A 109 -0.03 13.48 0.16
N TRP A 110 -0.09 14.49 1.03
CA TRP A 110 0.29 15.84 0.60
C TRP A 110 1.78 15.95 0.32
N ARG A 111 2.65 15.23 1.07
CA ARG A 111 4.10 15.19 0.78
C ARG A 111 4.40 14.51 -0.55
N GLY A 112 3.66 13.46 -0.88
CA GLY A 112 3.72 12.80 -2.18
C GLY A 112 3.31 13.76 -3.30
N LEU A 113 2.10 14.31 -3.22
CA LEU A 113 1.57 15.26 -4.21
C LEU A 113 2.45 16.49 -4.41
N LEU A 114 3.06 17.02 -3.34
CA LEU A 114 4.00 18.12 -3.43
C LEU A 114 5.24 17.79 -4.28
N GLY A 115 5.63 16.52 -4.38
CA GLY A 115 6.70 16.08 -5.28
C GLY A 115 6.46 16.41 -6.75
N ALA A 116 5.19 16.47 -7.16
CA ALA A 116 4.74 16.86 -8.50
C ALA A 116 4.17 18.30 -8.53
N ASP A 117 4.58 19.17 -7.60
CA ASP A 117 4.09 20.55 -7.44
C ASP A 117 2.56 20.66 -7.25
N ILE A 118 1.92 19.62 -6.72
CA ILE A 118 0.49 19.63 -6.38
C ILE A 118 0.30 20.03 -4.91
N TYR A 119 -0.15 21.27 -4.69
CA TYR A 119 -0.37 21.83 -3.36
C TYR A 119 -1.74 21.41 -2.78
N LEU A 120 -1.85 20.16 -2.32
CA LEU A 120 -3.13 19.57 -1.86
C LEU A 120 -3.91 20.44 -0.87
N LYS A 121 -3.22 21.03 0.12
CA LYS A 121 -3.86 21.85 1.15
C LYS A 121 -4.58 23.05 0.53
N ASP A 122 -3.93 23.75 -0.39
CA ASP A 122 -4.48 24.97 -0.99
C ASP A 122 -5.72 24.64 -1.85
N LEU A 123 -5.65 23.52 -2.58
CA LEU A 123 -6.78 23.02 -3.37
C LEU A 123 -7.96 22.60 -2.48
N MET A 124 -7.69 21.88 -1.39
CA MET A 124 -8.73 21.47 -0.44
C MET A 124 -9.34 22.65 0.30
N ASP A 125 -8.53 23.60 0.76
CA ASP A 125 -9.02 24.79 1.47
C ASP A 125 -9.97 25.62 0.59
N GLU A 126 -9.66 25.77 -0.69
CA GLU A 126 -10.53 26.48 -1.64
C GLU A 126 -11.84 25.72 -1.89
N ASP A 127 -11.80 24.41 -2.13
CA ASP A 127 -13.04 23.65 -2.35
C ASP A 127 -13.89 23.56 -1.07
N ILE A 128 -13.27 23.40 0.10
CA ILE A 128 -13.97 23.38 1.40
C ILE A 128 -14.68 24.71 1.63
N LYS A 129 -14.01 25.84 1.37
CA LYS A 129 -14.61 27.17 1.54
C LYS A 129 -15.87 27.36 0.70
N GLN A 130 -15.89 26.78 -0.51
CA GLN A 130 -17.03 26.86 -1.42
C GLN A 130 -18.11 25.80 -1.12
N ASN A 131 -17.74 24.65 -0.54
CA ASN A 131 -18.59 23.46 -0.43
C ASN A 131 -18.64 22.88 0.99
N ILE A 132 -18.59 23.71 2.04
CA ILE A 132 -18.49 23.31 3.46
C ILE A 132 -19.35 22.09 3.85
N ASN A 133 -20.59 22.02 3.35
CA ASN A 133 -21.56 20.98 3.72
C ASN A 133 -21.25 19.58 3.15
N VAL A 134 -20.40 19.47 2.13
CA VAL A 134 -20.04 18.15 1.56
C VAL A 134 -18.93 17.44 2.36
N TYR A 135 -18.19 18.20 3.17
CA TYR A 135 -17.03 17.70 3.91
C TYR A 135 -17.41 17.22 5.32
N PRO A 136 -17.39 15.90 5.58
CA PRO A 136 -18.01 15.31 6.77
C PRO A 136 -17.30 15.67 8.08
N ARG A 137 -16.06 16.17 8.03
CA ARG A 137 -15.30 16.54 9.23
C ARG A 137 -15.06 18.04 9.40
N VAL A 138 -15.62 18.87 8.52
CA VAL A 138 -15.57 20.34 8.64
C VAL A 138 -16.60 20.85 9.65
N ASN A 139 -17.76 20.19 9.77
CA ASN A 139 -18.83 20.53 10.71
C ASN A 139 -19.27 22.01 10.64
N GLY A 140 -19.36 22.57 9.43
CA GLY A 140 -19.83 23.94 9.21
C GLY A 140 -18.79 25.04 9.48
N LYS A 141 -17.63 24.72 10.06
CA LYS A 141 -16.58 25.69 10.37
C LYS A 141 -15.22 25.20 9.85
N PRO A 142 -14.78 25.68 8.67
CA PRO A 142 -13.46 25.36 8.13
C PRO A 142 -12.33 25.65 9.12
N ASP A 143 -11.42 24.70 9.23
CA ASP A 143 -10.16 24.80 9.96
C ASP A 143 -9.01 24.34 9.03
N PRO A 144 -8.34 25.29 8.35
CA PRO A 144 -7.29 24.98 7.37
C PRO A 144 -6.06 24.30 8.01
N ASN A 145 -5.92 24.29 9.33
CA ASN A 145 -4.82 23.59 10.01
C ASN A 145 -5.02 22.07 10.08
N ILE A 146 -6.22 21.57 9.79
CA ILE A 146 -6.53 20.16 10.04
C ILE A 146 -7.46 19.54 9.01
N ASP A 147 -8.28 20.31 8.31
CA ASP A 147 -9.28 19.73 7.40
C ASP A 147 -8.68 18.90 6.27
N PHE A 148 -7.59 19.35 5.65
CA PHE A 148 -6.87 18.60 4.62
C PHE A 148 -6.16 17.35 5.17
N ARG A 149 -5.97 17.24 6.49
CA ARG A 149 -5.32 16.09 7.16
C ARG A 149 -6.32 15.06 7.67
N ARG A 150 -7.61 15.18 7.34
CA ARG A 150 -8.66 14.21 7.72
C ARG A 150 -8.96 13.29 6.55
N VAL A 151 -8.78 11.98 6.74
CA VAL A 151 -9.04 10.96 5.71
C VAL A 151 -10.43 11.11 5.07
N PRO A 152 -11.54 11.28 5.81
CA PRO A 152 -12.86 11.47 5.18
C PRO A 152 -12.98 12.73 4.33
N ASN A 153 -12.24 13.79 4.66
CA ASN A 153 -12.24 15.00 3.84
C ASN A 153 -11.41 14.78 2.58
N GLN A 154 -10.26 14.10 2.67
CA GLN A 154 -9.47 13.73 1.49
C GLN A 154 -10.25 12.79 0.57
N TYR A 155 -11.03 11.85 1.10
CA TYR A 155 -11.94 11.00 0.31
C TYR A 155 -12.89 11.84 -0.56
N VAL A 156 -13.61 12.79 0.04
CA VAL A 156 -14.55 13.66 -0.68
C VAL A 156 -13.84 14.54 -1.71
N PHE A 157 -12.67 15.08 -1.37
CA PHE A 157 -11.89 15.88 -2.31
C PHE A 157 -11.43 15.04 -3.51
N LEU A 158 -10.84 13.87 -3.28
CA LEU A 158 -10.35 12.99 -4.34
C LEU A 158 -11.51 12.56 -5.26
N GLU A 159 -12.67 12.18 -4.70
CA GLU A 159 -13.86 11.84 -5.49
C GLU A 159 -14.31 12.96 -6.45
N ARG A 160 -14.05 14.23 -6.11
CA ARG A 160 -14.46 15.41 -6.88
C ARG A 160 -13.43 15.86 -7.92
N PHE A 161 -12.14 15.62 -7.68
CA PHE A 161 -11.04 16.24 -8.43
C PHE A 161 -10.08 15.24 -9.08
N THR A 162 -10.39 13.95 -9.04
CA THR A 162 -9.55 12.89 -9.63
C THR A 162 -10.42 11.86 -10.35
N SER A 163 -9.80 10.99 -11.15
CA SER A 163 -10.53 9.87 -11.75
C SER A 163 -10.69 8.74 -10.73
N SER A 164 -11.94 8.30 -10.52
CA SER A 164 -12.23 7.10 -9.72
C SER A 164 -11.97 5.82 -10.54
N LEU A 165 -11.31 4.85 -9.92
CA LEU A 165 -10.89 3.58 -10.52
C LEU A 165 -11.54 2.40 -9.79
N THR A 166 -11.28 1.18 -10.28
CA THR A 166 -11.73 -0.05 -9.62
C THR A 166 -11.19 -0.15 -8.19
N THR A 167 -12.04 -0.55 -7.26
CA THR A 167 -11.66 -0.88 -5.87
C THR A 167 -11.43 -2.38 -5.66
N GLU A 168 -11.67 -3.19 -6.69
CA GLU A 168 -11.42 -4.64 -6.66
C GLU A 168 -10.02 -4.94 -7.19
N LEU A 169 -9.14 -5.42 -6.32
CA LEU A 169 -7.81 -5.90 -6.68
C LEU A 169 -7.82 -7.41 -6.89
N ILE A 170 -7.46 -7.86 -8.09
CA ILE A 170 -7.44 -9.28 -8.47
C ILE A 170 -6.00 -9.69 -8.82
N PRO A 171 -5.26 -10.37 -7.92
CA PRO A 171 -3.91 -10.83 -8.21
C PRO A 171 -3.88 -11.79 -9.41
N TYR A 172 -2.80 -11.73 -10.19
CA TYR A 172 -2.59 -12.47 -11.45
C TYR A 172 -3.51 -12.10 -12.63
N ASP A 173 -4.42 -11.14 -12.49
CA ASP A 173 -5.27 -10.65 -13.57
C ASP A 173 -4.68 -9.37 -14.17
N ILE A 174 -4.08 -9.46 -15.36
CA ILE A 174 -3.37 -8.32 -15.98
C ILE A 174 -4.34 -7.17 -16.31
N ASP A 175 -5.56 -7.48 -16.77
CA ASP A 175 -6.55 -6.48 -17.16
C ASP A 175 -7.07 -5.72 -15.94
N ASN A 176 -7.18 -6.40 -14.79
CA ASN A 176 -7.44 -5.71 -13.52
C ASN A 176 -6.22 -4.91 -13.03
N LEU A 177 -5.03 -5.52 -13.08
CA LEU A 177 -3.81 -4.95 -12.48
C LEU A 177 -3.28 -3.72 -13.21
N ILE A 178 -3.60 -3.55 -14.50
CA ILE A 178 -3.26 -2.34 -15.26
C ILE A 178 -3.97 -1.09 -14.70
N GLU A 179 -5.09 -1.25 -13.99
CA GLU A 179 -5.80 -0.14 -13.36
C GLU A 179 -5.07 0.41 -12.13
N TRP A 180 -4.11 -0.32 -11.56
CA TRP A 180 -3.40 0.07 -10.34
C TRP A 180 -2.00 0.59 -10.68
N GLN A 181 -1.80 1.89 -10.79
CA GLN A 181 -0.55 2.47 -11.26
C GLN A 181 0.15 3.31 -10.17
N PRO A 182 1.47 3.56 -10.31
CA PRO A 182 2.21 4.36 -9.35
C PRO A 182 1.60 5.77 -9.22
N GLY A 183 1.54 6.29 -7.99
CA GLY A 183 1.00 7.63 -7.72
C GLY A 183 -0.51 7.65 -7.46
N ASP A 184 -1.24 6.58 -7.79
CA ASP A 184 -2.65 6.46 -7.42
C ASP A 184 -2.83 6.50 -5.89
N ILE A 185 -4.00 6.90 -5.42
CA ILE A 185 -4.31 7.06 -4.00
C ILE A 185 -5.45 6.10 -3.63
N VAL A 186 -5.24 5.30 -2.59
CA VAL A 186 -6.24 4.36 -2.06
C VAL A 186 -6.71 4.78 -0.69
N VAL A 187 -8.03 4.77 -0.47
CA VAL A 187 -8.69 5.22 0.76
C VAL A 187 -9.44 4.07 1.41
N PHE A 188 -9.38 4.00 2.73
CA PHE A 188 -10.08 3.02 3.57
C PHE A 188 -10.95 3.78 4.59
N LEU A 189 -12.24 3.47 4.65
CA LEU A 189 -13.19 4.16 5.53
C LEU A 189 -13.93 3.25 6.52
N ASP A 190 -13.77 1.92 6.43
CA ASP A 190 -14.39 1.02 7.39
C ASP A 190 -13.51 0.87 8.66
N GLY A 191 -14.07 1.23 9.81
CA GLY A 191 -13.35 1.22 11.08
C GLY A 191 -12.25 2.29 11.17
N TYR A 192 -10.99 1.86 11.20
CA TYR A 192 -9.84 2.78 11.24
C TYR A 192 -9.64 3.39 9.86
N HIS A 193 -10.00 4.67 9.72
CA HIS A 193 -9.84 5.37 8.45
C HIS A 193 -8.35 5.53 8.10
N HIS A 194 -7.99 5.16 6.88
CA HIS A 194 -6.62 5.14 6.42
C HIS A 194 -6.51 5.54 4.96
N ILE A 195 -5.32 5.96 4.53
CA ILE A 195 -5.06 6.36 3.15
C ILE A 195 -3.60 6.04 2.79
N ALA A 196 -3.33 5.75 1.52
CA ALA A 196 -2.00 5.40 1.05
C ALA A 196 -1.80 5.76 -0.44
N ILE A 197 -0.53 5.89 -0.85
CA ILE A 197 -0.12 6.06 -2.26
C ILE A 197 0.31 4.71 -2.84
N VAL A 198 -0.16 4.36 -4.02
CA VAL A 198 0.26 3.17 -4.78
C VAL A 198 1.70 3.36 -5.26
N SER A 199 2.53 2.37 -4.98
CA SER A 199 3.96 2.34 -5.31
C SER A 199 4.22 1.79 -6.71
N ASP A 200 5.40 2.11 -7.28
CA ASP A 200 5.95 1.44 -8.46
C ASP A 200 6.49 0.02 -8.18
N LYS A 201 6.51 -0.43 -6.92
CA LYS A 201 6.84 -1.81 -6.56
C LYS A 201 5.62 -2.72 -6.67
N ARG A 202 5.85 -3.93 -7.18
CA ARG A 202 4.85 -5.00 -7.24
C ARG A 202 5.40 -6.32 -6.69
N ALA A 203 4.50 -7.10 -6.11
CA ALA A 203 4.77 -8.50 -5.76
C ALA A 203 4.73 -9.39 -7.01
N LYS A 204 5.11 -10.67 -6.88
CA LYS A 204 5.14 -11.60 -8.04
C LYS A 204 3.77 -11.84 -8.67
N ASP A 205 2.71 -11.69 -7.90
CA ASP A 205 1.32 -11.77 -8.34
C ASP A 205 0.78 -10.45 -8.93
N GLY A 206 1.66 -9.47 -9.13
CA GLY A 206 1.38 -8.17 -9.72
C GLY A 206 0.69 -7.19 -8.79
N THR A 207 0.28 -7.63 -7.59
CA THR A 207 -0.28 -6.75 -6.56
C THR A 207 0.71 -5.61 -6.25
N PRO A 208 0.25 -4.35 -6.32
CA PRO A 208 1.10 -3.22 -5.99
C PRO A 208 1.39 -3.15 -4.49
N TYR A 209 2.50 -2.51 -4.17
CA TYR A 209 2.76 -2.02 -2.82
C TYR A 209 2.09 -0.66 -2.64
N VAL A 210 1.92 -0.24 -1.39
CA VAL A 210 1.46 1.08 -1.02
C VAL A 210 2.37 1.71 0.02
N ILE A 211 2.55 3.02 -0.09
CA ILE A 211 3.32 3.86 0.83
C ILE A 211 2.33 4.58 1.74
N HIS A 212 2.49 4.41 3.05
CA HIS A 212 1.59 4.95 4.05
C HIS A 212 2.31 5.19 5.38
N ASN A 213 1.64 5.86 6.31
CA ASN A 213 2.14 6.02 7.67
C ASN A 213 1.10 5.53 8.68
N ASN A 214 1.48 4.53 9.47
CA ASN A 214 0.73 4.00 10.60
C ASN A 214 1.70 3.77 11.77
N PRO A 215 1.20 3.58 13.01
CA PRO A 215 2.08 3.23 14.10
C PRO A 215 2.90 1.97 13.78
N PRO A 216 4.21 1.96 14.04
CA PRO A 216 5.00 3.03 14.66
C PRO A 216 5.60 4.10 13.71
N PHE A 217 5.72 3.85 12.42
CA PHE A 217 6.35 4.74 11.44
C PHE A 217 5.92 4.43 10.01
N ALA A 218 6.21 5.34 9.08
CA ALA A 218 5.95 5.16 7.65
C ALA A 218 6.57 3.90 7.06
N ALA A 219 5.80 3.21 6.22
CA ALA A 219 6.16 1.93 5.62
C ALA A 219 5.69 1.82 4.18
N GLU A 220 6.34 0.91 3.45
CA GLU A 220 5.94 0.48 2.11
C GLU A 220 5.60 -1.01 2.18
N VAL A 221 4.32 -1.35 2.05
CA VAL A 221 3.80 -2.71 2.26
C VAL A 221 2.95 -3.16 1.08
N LYS A 222 2.77 -4.47 0.90
CA LYS A 222 1.89 -5.01 -0.15
C LYS A 222 0.45 -4.55 0.10
N LEU A 223 -0.29 -4.11 -0.92
CA LEU A 223 -1.65 -3.58 -0.74
C LEU A 223 -2.58 -4.58 -0.03
N THR A 224 -2.45 -5.88 -0.31
CA THR A 224 -3.23 -6.94 0.35
C THR A 224 -2.90 -7.14 1.83
N SER A 225 -1.88 -6.47 2.37
CA SER A 225 -1.65 -6.39 3.82
C SER A 225 -2.63 -5.44 4.53
N MET A 226 -3.32 -4.58 3.78
CA MET A 226 -4.47 -3.82 4.27
C MET A 226 -5.71 -4.70 4.22
N THR A 227 -6.25 -5.08 5.37
CA THR A 227 -7.42 -5.97 5.46
C THR A 227 -8.76 -5.22 5.38
N THR A 228 -8.73 -3.90 5.58
CA THR A 228 -9.93 -3.06 5.44
C THR A 228 -10.33 -2.97 3.97
N PRO A 229 -11.63 -3.08 3.63
CA PRO A 229 -12.09 -2.85 2.27
C PRO A 229 -11.69 -1.47 1.73
N ILE A 230 -11.27 -1.43 0.46
CA ILE A 230 -10.94 -0.18 -0.24
C ILE A 230 -12.24 0.58 -0.48
N ALA A 231 -12.36 1.76 0.13
CA ALA A 231 -13.49 2.65 -0.04
C ALA A 231 -13.40 3.48 -1.32
N GLY A 232 -12.18 3.83 -1.74
CA GLY A 232 -11.94 4.58 -2.97
C GLY A 232 -10.53 4.34 -3.50
N HIS A 233 -10.39 4.42 -4.82
CA HIS A 233 -9.14 4.32 -5.54
C HIS A 233 -9.13 5.40 -6.63
N TYR A 234 -8.13 6.26 -6.59
CA TYR A 234 -8.15 7.54 -7.28
C TYR A 234 -6.84 7.80 -8.03
N ARG A 235 -6.95 8.34 -9.25
CA ARG A 235 -5.80 8.75 -10.06
C ARG A 235 -5.86 10.23 -10.37
N TRP A 236 -4.77 10.93 -10.08
CA TRP A 236 -4.64 12.35 -10.42
C TRP A 236 -4.64 12.56 -11.94
N GLU A 237 -5.30 13.62 -12.40
CA GLU A 237 -5.27 14.07 -13.79
C GLU A 237 -4.27 15.22 -13.92
N TYR A 238 -3.20 15.00 -14.68
CA TYR A 238 -2.07 15.94 -14.87
C TYR A 238 -2.26 16.81 -16.11
#